data_AF-A0A716WF26-F1
#
_entry.id   AF-A0A716WF26-F1
#
_cell.length_a   1.000
_cell.length_b   1.000
_cell.length_c   1.000
_cell.angle_alpha   90.00
_cell.angle_beta   90.00
_cell.angle_gamma   90.00
#
_symmetry.space_group_name_H-M   'P 1'
#
loop_
_entity.id
_entity.type
_entity.pdbx_description
1 polymer ?
#
loop_
_entity_poly.entity_id
_entity_poly.type
_entity_poly.pdbx_seq_one_letter_code
_entity_poly.pdbx_strand_id
1 'polypeptide(L)' 'MARLNVEVIPPDSETMNGIFAEIERKYAHQPMTQKVIDEMQREAARLVRRATNTKVTFVRD' A
#
# COMPACT_ATOMS: atom_id res chain seq x y z
N MET A 1 -29.22 -3.42 -17.68
CA MET A 1 -28.85 -2.08 -17.16
C MET A 1 -27.36 -1.87 -17.33
N ALA A 2 -26.93 -0.61 -17.48
CA ALA A 2 -25.53 -0.25 -17.55
C ALA A 2 -25.01 0.13 -16.15
N ARG A 3 -23.96 -0.52 -15.65
CA ARG A 3 -23.34 -0.22 -14.35
C ARG A 3 -21.83 -0.29 -14.39
N LEU A 4 -21.18 0.43 -13.48
CA LEU A 4 -19.74 0.30 -13.22
C LEU A 4 -19.51 -0.80 -12.17
N ASN A 5 -18.48 -1.61 -12.39
CA ASN A 5 -17.93 -2.56 -11.44
C ASN A 5 -16.50 -2.15 -11.10
N VAL A 6 -16.13 -2.25 -9.83
CA VAL A 6 -14.78 -1.91 -9.35
C VAL A 6 -14.20 -3.14 -8.68
N GLU A 7 -13.02 -3.55 -9.14
CA GLU A 7 -12.20 -4.58 -8.52
C GLU A 7 -10.97 -3.93 -7.90
N VAL A 8 -10.78 -4.13 -6.59
CA VAL A 8 -9.58 -3.69 -5.88
C VAL A 8 -8.57 -4.83 -5.91
N ILE A 9 -7.42 -4.57 -6.50
CA ILE A 9 -6.35 -5.55 -6.68
C ILE A 9 -5.25 -5.21 -5.66
N PRO A 10 -5.11 -5.97 -4.57
CA PRO A 10 -4.04 -5.74 -3.60
C PRO A 10 -2.67 -6.05 -4.22
N PRO A 11 -1.60 -5.41 -3.74
CA PRO A 11 -0.24 -5.79 -4.12
C PRO A 11 0.06 -7.24 -3.72
N ASP A 12 0.90 -7.90 -4.50
CA ASP A 12 1.38 -9.25 -4.19
C ASP A 12 2.41 -9.25 -3.05
N SER A 13 2.75 -10.44 -2.56
CA SER A 13 3.69 -10.62 -1.45
C SER A 13 5.09 -10.06 -1.77
N GLU A 14 5.54 -10.15 -3.02
CA GLU A 14 6.85 -9.63 -3.44
C GLU A 14 6.88 -8.10 -3.31
N THR A 15 5.86 -7.43 -3.84
CA THR A 15 5.70 -5.97 -3.72
C THR A 15 5.59 -5.54 -2.25
N MET A 16 4.81 -6.27 -1.45
CA MET A 16 4.65 -5.99 -0.02
C MET A 16 5.98 -6.12 0.74
N ASN A 17 6.74 -7.18 0.49
CA ASN A 17 8.06 -7.38 1.10
C ASN A 17 9.05 -6.29 0.68
N GLY A 18 8.99 -5.84 -0.58
CA GLY A 18 9.79 -4.71 -1.06
C GLY A 18 9.50 -3.41 -0.30
N ILE A 19 8.22 -3.10 -0.09
CA ILE A 19 7.79 -1.93 0.70
C ILE A 19 8.32 -2.01 2.14
N PHE A 20 8.20 -3.17 2.79
CA PHE A 20 8.68 -3.34 4.16
C PHE A 20 10.20 -3.19 4.25
N ALA A 21 10.96 -3.81 3.34
CA ALA A 21 12.41 -3.69 3.29
C ALA A 21 12.88 -2.25 3.01
N GLU A 22 12.11 -1.45 2.26
CA GLU A 22 12.37 -0.03 2.06
C GLU A 22 12.19 0.77 3.37
N ILE A 23 11.06 0.57 4.05
CA ILE A 23 10.77 1.25 5.32
C ILE A 23 11.80 0.86 6.39
N GLU A 24 12.06 -0.42 6.58
CA GLU A 24 13.03 -0.90 7.56
C GLU A 24 14.42 -0.29 7.32
N ARG A 25 14.87 -0.25 6.06
CA ARG A 25 16.15 0.36 5.70
C ARG A 25 16.17 1.87 5.95
N LYS A 26 15.09 2.58 5.63
CA LYS A 26 14.98 4.03 5.82
C LYS A 26 15.07 4.42 7.30
N TYR A 27 14.51 3.60 8.18
CA TYR A 27 14.44 3.87 9.62
C TYR A 27 15.45 3.09 10.47
N ALA A 28 16.29 2.24 9.87
CA ALA A 28 17.21 1.31 10.55
C ALA A 28 18.13 1.94 11.60
N HIS A 29 18.49 3.21 11.44
CA HIS A 29 19.41 3.92 12.33
C HIS A 29 18.74 4.98 13.20
N GLN A 30 17.41 5.05 13.18
CA GLN A 30 16.66 6.00 13.99
C GLN A 30 16.30 5.40 15.34
N PRO A 31 16.34 6.18 16.44
CA PRO A 31 15.79 5.75 17.70
C PRO A 31 14.29 5.46 17.57
N MET A 32 13.85 4.28 18.03
CA MET A 32 12.47 3.81 17.92
C MET A 32 11.53 4.50 18.92
N THR A 33 11.42 5.83 18.79
CA THR A 33 10.48 6.65 19.55
C THR A 33 9.07 6.50 18.97
N GLN A 34 8.04 6.82 19.76
CA GLN A 34 6.66 6.78 19.29
C GLN A 34 6.44 7.62 18.02
N LYS A 35 7.08 8.79 17.94
CA LYS A 35 7.00 9.66 16.75
C LYS A 35 7.54 8.96 15.49
N VAL A 36 8.66 8.25 15.61
CA VAL A 36 9.27 7.51 14.50
C VAL A 36 8.39 6.34 14.09
N ILE A 37 7.84 5.58 15.07
CA ILE A 37 6.90 4.49 14.80
C ILE A 37 5.67 5.00 14.04
N ASP A 38 5.07 6.10 14.50
CA ASP A 38 3.89 6.68 13.84
C ASP A 38 4.21 7.13 12.41
N GLU A 39 5.43 7.64 12.17
CA GLU A 39 5.90 8.02 10.84
C GLU A 39 6.09 6.81 9.93
N MET A 40 6.77 5.76 10.43
CA MET A 40 6.95 4.48 9.73
C MET A 40 5.60 3.88 9.32
N GLN A 41 4.64 3.83 10.23
CA GLN A 41 3.30 3.28 9.97
C GLN A 41 2.55 4.10 8.92
N ARG A 42 2.56 5.45 9.03
CA ARG A 42 1.94 6.33 8.04
C ARG A 42 2.55 6.16 6.65
N GLU A 43 3.87 6.07 6.58
CA GLU A 43 4.57 5.93 5.31
C GLU A 43 4.36 4.55 4.68
N ALA A 44 4.46 3.48 5.46
CA ALA A 44 4.15 2.12 5.01
C ALA A 44 2.71 2.06 4.45
N ALA A 45 1.74 2.60 5.19
CA ALA A 45 0.34 2.66 4.73
C ALA A 45 0.19 3.45 3.42
N ARG A 46 0.92 4.55 3.25
CA ARG A 46 0.93 5.34 2.01
C ARG A 46 1.48 4.53 0.83
N LEU A 47 2.58 3.81 1.02
CA LEU A 47 3.20 3.00 -0.02
C LEU A 47 2.30 1.82 -0.43
N VAL A 48 1.72 1.11 0.54
CA VAL A 48 0.77 0.02 0.28
C VAL A 48 -0.45 0.52 -0.49
N ARG A 49 -1.01 1.68 -0.13
CA ARG A 49 -2.13 2.29 -0.88
C ARG A 49 -1.75 2.63 -2.32
N ARG A 50 -0.53 3.11 -2.56
CA ARG A 50 -0.04 3.39 -3.92
C ARG A 50 0.17 2.14 -4.75
N ALA A 51 0.53 1.03 -4.12
CA ALA A 51 0.70 -0.26 -4.78
C ALA A 51 -0.63 -1.00 -5.03
N THR A 52 -1.72 -0.57 -4.38
CA THR A 52 -3.05 -1.11 -4.61
C THR A 52 -3.59 -0.60 -5.94
N ASN A 53 -3.90 -1.52 -6.85
CA ASN A 53 -4.49 -1.19 -8.14
C ASN A 53 -6.01 -1.29 -8.08
N THR A 54 -6.68 -0.55 -8.97
CA THR A 54 -8.13 -0.66 -9.15
C THR A 54 -8.44 -0.87 -10.62
N LYS A 55 -9.33 -1.82 -10.91
CA LYS A 55 -9.84 -2.08 -12.24
C LYS A 55 -11.31 -1.72 -12.26
N VAL A 56 -11.67 -0.75 -13.10
CA VAL A 56 -13.05 -0.33 -13.30
C VAL A 56 -13.54 -0.90 -14.63
N THR A 57 -14.62 -1.67 -14.60
CA THR A 57 -15.24 -2.23 -15.80
C THR A 57 -16.68 -1.75 -15.94
N PHE A 58 -17.12 -1.55 -17.18
CA PHE A 58 -18.51 -1.25 -17.49
C PHE A 58 -19.22 -2.55 -17.85
N VAL A 59 -20.31 -2.86 -17.13
CA VAL A 59 -21.15 -4.03 -17.39
C VAL A 59 -22.47 -3.53 -17.95
N ARG A 60 -22.84 -4.04 -19.12
CA ARG A 60 -24.13 -3.81 -19.75
C ARG A 60 -24.84 -5.15 -19.84
N ASP A 61 -25.96 -5.29 -19.14
CA ASP A 61 -26.87 -6.44 -19.31
C ASP A 61 -27.50 -6.43 -20.71
#